data_AF-A0A7S3PAK9-F1
#
_entry.id   AF-A0A7S3PAK9-F1
#
_cell.length_a   1.000
_cell.length_b   1.000
_cell.length_c   1.000
_cell.angle_alpha   90.00
_cell.angle_beta   90.00
_cell.angle_gamma   90.00
#
_symmetry.space_group_name_H-M   'P 1'
#
loop_
_entity.id
_entity.type
_entity.pdbx_description
1 polymer ?
#
loop_
_entity_poly.entity_id
_entity_poly.type
_entity_poly.pdbx_seq_one_letter_code
_entity_poly.pdbx_strand_id
1 'polypeptide(L)'
;MQQGAALVHGTSTKYTLLGKLDTVEQTKMSKDLQQGCELIATACLVLHEKSTGSSLSLRKHAVQASRAIVVTTIQLLEAYTHGDALHSQQDLGAQKTGAVWQTCSVVLDKKLPMGNRNAMRRDLLTYTSECQETLDEFQ
;
A
#
# COMPACT_ATOMS: atom_id res chain seq x y z
N MET A 1 4.89 9.79 4.14
CA MET A 1 4.52 8.52 3.49
C MET A 1 5.33 7.34 4.04
N GLN A 2 6.68 7.38 4.05
CA GLN A 2 7.50 6.29 4.59
C GLN A 2 7.17 5.89 6.04
N GLN A 3 7.03 6.87 6.94
CA GLN A 3 6.67 6.59 8.35
C GLN A 3 5.32 5.87 8.48
N GLY A 4 4.31 6.31 7.73
CA GLY A 4 3.01 5.65 7.71
C GLY A 4 3.08 4.23 7.14
N ALA A 5 3.82 4.02 6.04
CA ALA A 5 4.02 2.69 5.46
C ALA A 5 4.78 1.74 6.40
N ALA A 6 5.78 2.25 7.14
CA ALA A 6 6.51 1.47 8.14
C ALA A 6 5.62 1.06 9.31
N LEU A 7 4.75 1.98 9.76
CA LEU A 7 3.77 1.70 10.81
C LEU A 7 2.75 0.64 10.35
N VAL A 8 2.17 0.79 9.17
CA VAL A 8 1.21 -0.18 8.60
C VAL A 8 1.86 -1.56 8.44
N HIS A 9 3.06 -1.62 7.86
CA HIS A 9 3.80 -2.88 7.67
C HIS A 9 4.14 -3.56 9.02
N GLY A 10 4.61 -2.79 10.00
CA GLY A 10 4.94 -3.31 11.33
C GLY A 10 3.70 -3.83 12.05
N THR A 11 2.60 -3.07 12.01
CA THR A 11 1.35 -3.45 12.68
C THR A 11 0.65 -4.62 12.00
N SER A 12 0.66 -4.72 10.66
CA SER A 12 0.12 -5.89 9.95
C SER A 12 0.87 -7.18 10.28
N THR A 13 2.19 -7.08 10.48
CA THR A 13 3.01 -8.21 10.94
C THR A 13 2.57 -8.68 12.33
N LYS A 14 2.30 -7.74 13.25
CA LYS A 14 1.78 -8.09 14.57
C LYS A 14 0.42 -8.77 14.50
N TYR A 15 -0.48 -8.33 13.60
CA TYR A 15 -1.76 -9.00 13.35
C TYR A 15 -1.62 -10.47 12.95
N THR A 16 -0.57 -10.82 12.21
CA THR A 16 -0.33 -12.22 11.80
C THR A 16 0.34 -13.05 12.87
N LEU A 17 1.30 -12.47 13.61
CA LEU A 17 2.08 -13.18 14.61
C LEU A 17 1.30 -13.42 15.91
N LEU A 18 0.44 -12.47 16.28
CA LEU A 18 -0.43 -12.60 17.43
C LEU A 18 -1.72 -13.30 16.95
N GLY A 19 -1.76 -14.64 17.08
CA GLY A 19 -3.01 -15.40 16.98
C GLY A 19 -4.06 -14.90 18.00
N LYS A 20 -5.31 -15.41 17.96
CA LYS A 20 -6.48 -15.03 18.80
C LYS A 20 -6.21 -13.84 19.73
N LEU A 21 -6.20 -12.65 19.13
CA LEU A 21 -5.96 -11.41 19.86
C LEU A 21 -7.10 -11.17 20.85
N ASP A 22 -6.75 -10.70 22.04
CA ASP A 22 -7.75 -10.10 22.91
C ASP A 22 -8.35 -8.86 22.22
N THR A 23 -9.64 -8.64 22.43
CA THR A 23 -10.42 -7.54 21.86
C THR A 23 -9.78 -6.17 22.12
N VAL A 24 -9.11 -6.01 23.26
CA VAL A 24 -8.37 -4.80 23.64
C VAL A 24 -7.15 -4.57 22.73
N GLU A 25 -6.36 -5.62 22.47
CA GLU A 25 -5.17 -5.54 21.62
C GLU A 25 -5.54 -5.33 20.15
N GLN A 26 -6.60 -5.99 19.69
CA GLN A 26 -7.15 -5.80 18.35
C GLN A 26 -7.61 -4.35 18.14
N THR A 27 -8.24 -3.75 19.14
CA THR A 27 -8.68 -2.34 19.09
C THR A 27 -7.48 -1.40 19.01
N LYS A 28 -6.42 -1.65 19.80
CA LYS A 28 -5.20 -0.86 19.77
C LYS A 28 -4.50 -0.94 18.41
N MET A 29 -4.36 -2.13 17.85
CA MET A 29 -3.70 -2.30 16.55
C MET A 29 -4.52 -1.75 15.39
N SER A 30 -5.85 -1.81 15.46
CA SER A 30 -6.72 -1.14 14.48
C SER A 30 -6.48 0.38 14.46
N LYS A 31 -6.32 1.00 15.63
CA LYS A 31 -5.95 2.42 15.73
C LYS A 31 -4.57 2.71 15.15
N ASP A 32 -3.58 1.85 15.40
CA ASP A 32 -2.23 1.99 14.82
C ASP A 32 -2.26 1.89 13.29
N LEU A 33 -3.05 0.97 12.73
CA LEU A 33 -3.26 0.85 11.28
C LEU A 33 -3.96 2.09 10.71
N GLN A 34 -5.00 2.58 11.38
CA GLN A 34 -5.70 3.80 11.00
C GLN A 34 -4.73 4.99 10.96
N GLN A 35 -3.94 5.20 12.02
CA GLN A 35 -2.95 6.26 12.09
C GLN A 35 -1.91 6.14 10.97
N GLY A 36 -1.46 4.92 10.66
CA GLY A 36 -0.57 4.66 9.53
C GLY A 36 -1.16 5.09 8.19
N CYS A 37 -2.42 4.72 7.94
CA CYS A 37 -3.17 5.13 6.75
C CYS A 37 -3.39 6.65 6.68
N GLU A 38 -3.70 7.30 7.81
CA GLU A 38 -3.86 8.76 7.90
C GLU A 38 -2.55 9.47 7.53
N LEU A 39 -1.41 9.03 8.06
CA LEU A 39 -0.09 9.59 7.72
C LEU A 39 0.26 9.45 6.22
N ILE A 40 -0.17 8.34 5.60
CA ILE A 40 -0.02 8.14 4.15
C ILE A 40 -0.93 9.10 3.39
N ALA A 41 -2.20 9.21 3.78
CA ALA A 41 -3.17 10.10 3.18
C ALA A 41 -2.73 11.58 3.28
N THR A 42 -2.29 12.04 4.45
CA THR A 42 -1.77 13.40 4.65
C THR A 42 -0.57 13.66 3.75
N ALA A 43 0.39 12.73 3.66
CA ALA A 43 1.53 12.88 2.76
C ALA A 43 1.10 12.97 1.29
N CYS A 44 0.09 12.21 0.89
CA CYS A 44 -0.47 12.27 -0.46
C CYS A 44 -1.17 13.62 -0.72
N LEU A 45 -1.93 14.15 0.25
CA LEU A 45 -2.57 15.46 0.16
C LEU A 45 -1.55 16.59 -0.01
N VAL A 46 -0.47 16.58 0.76
CA VAL A 46 0.63 17.56 0.63
C VAL A 46 1.25 17.53 -0.76
N LEU A 47 1.45 16.34 -1.34
CA LEU A 47 1.95 16.21 -2.73
C LEU A 47 0.98 16.81 -3.77
N HIS A 48 -0.31 16.92 -3.46
CA HIS A 48 -1.32 17.52 -4.34
C HIS A 48 -1.46 19.03 -4.17
N GLU A 49 -0.85 19.61 -3.15
CA GLU A 49 -0.82 21.05 -2.99
C GLU A 49 -0.13 21.70 -4.21
N LYS A 50 -0.60 22.86 -4.64
CA LYS A 50 -0.03 23.54 -5.82
C LYS A 50 1.39 24.05 -5.55
N SER A 51 1.69 24.41 -4.31
CA SER A 51 2.97 24.95 -3.85
C SER A 51 4.13 23.95 -3.92
N THR A 52 3.86 22.64 -3.85
CA THR A 52 4.91 21.62 -3.82
C THR A 52 5.58 21.35 -5.17
N GLY A 53 5.04 21.86 -6.29
CA GLY A 53 5.63 21.68 -7.61
C GLY A 53 5.65 20.23 -8.13
N SER A 54 4.92 19.32 -7.48
CA SER A 54 4.82 17.91 -7.89
C SER A 54 4.09 17.78 -9.22
N SER A 55 4.66 17.03 -10.16
CA SER A 55 4.05 16.80 -11.48
C SER A 55 2.82 15.89 -11.39
N LEU A 56 1.98 15.91 -12.42
CA LEU A 56 0.81 15.03 -12.53
C LEU A 56 1.22 13.54 -12.43
N SER A 57 2.31 13.17 -13.11
CA SER A 57 2.86 11.80 -13.07
C SER A 57 3.25 11.38 -11.65
N LEU A 58 4.00 12.22 -10.93
CA LEU A 58 4.40 11.91 -9.55
C LEU A 58 3.18 11.77 -8.63
N ARG A 59 2.21 12.68 -8.76
CA ARG A 59 0.94 12.65 -8.02
C ARG A 59 0.17 11.36 -8.29
N LYS A 60 0.07 10.92 -9.55
CA LYS A 60 -0.58 9.66 -9.97
C LYS A 60 0.04 8.46 -9.27
N HIS A 61 1.36 8.30 -9.33
CA HIS A 61 2.07 7.19 -8.67
C HIS A 61 1.86 7.21 -7.14
N ALA A 62 1.93 8.38 -6.52
CA ALA A 62 1.72 8.54 -5.08
C ALA A 62 0.29 8.18 -4.64
N VAL A 63 -0.74 8.61 -5.40
CA VAL A 63 -2.14 8.24 -5.15
C VAL A 63 -2.35 6.75 -5.30
N GLN A 64 -1.82 6.15 -6.37
CA GLN A 64 -1.97 4.73 -6.63
C GLN A 64 -1.37 3.89 -5.51
N ALA A 65 -0.15 4.20 -5.08
CA ALA A 65 0.49 3.51 -3.95
C ALA A 65 -0.30 3.70 -2.65
N SER A 66 -0.75 4.93 -2.36
CA SER A 66 -1.54 5.22 -1.16
C SER A 66 -2.84 4.42 -1.13
N ARG A 67 -3.58 4.39 -2.25
CA ARG A 67 -4.83 3.62 -2.38
C ARG A 67 -4.59 2.13 -2.22
N ALA A 68 -3.54 1.59 -2.83
CA ALA A 68 -3.21 0.17 -2.71
C ALA A 68 -2.94 -0.24 -1.25
N ILE A 69 -2.19 0.58 -0.49
CA ILE A 69 -1.93 0.32 0.93
C ILE A 69 -3.24 0.37 1.73
N VAL A 70 -4.08 1.39 1.53
CA VAL A 70 -5.34 1.53 2.26
C VAL A 70 -6.29 0.36 1.96
N VAL A 71 -6.47 0.00 0.69
CA VAL A 71 -7.36 -1.11 0.30
C VAL A 71 -6.88 -2.44 0.87
N THR A 72 -5.59 -2.74 0.78
CA THR A 72 -5.05 -4.00 1.34
C THR A 72 -5.15 -4.04 2.87
N THR A 73 -5.02 -2.88 3.54
CA THR A 73 -5.21 -2.78 5.00
C THR A 73 -6.68 -3.00 5.39
N ILE A 74 -7.64 -2.46 4.62
CA ILE A 74 -9.07 -2.71 4.84
C ILE A 74 -9.38 -4.20 4.67
N GLN A 75 -8.91 -4.81 3.59
CA GLN A 75 -9.13 -6.24 3.33
C GLN A 75 -8.53 -7.14 4.42
N LEU A 76 -7.40 -6.73 5.01
CA LEU A 76 -6.82 -7.40 6.17
C LEU A 76 -7.77 -7.29 7.37
N LEU A 77 -8.22 -6.08 7.71
CA LEU A 77 -9.12 -5.85 8.85
C LEU A 77 -10.43 -6.64 8.69
N GLU A 78 -11.05 -6.59 7.50
CA GLU A 78 -12.27 -7.32 7.17
C GLU A 78 -12.09 -8.83 7.41
N ALA A 79 -10.99 -9.42 6.92
CA ALA A 79 -10.71 -10.84 7.09
C ALA A 79 -10.58 -11.24 8.58
N TYR A 80 -10.04 -10.36 9.43
CA TYR A 80 -9.97 -10.61 10.87
C TYR A 80 -11.30 -10.36 11.59
N THR A 81 -12.09 -9.37 11.18
CA THR A 81 -13.40 -9.09 11.79
C THR A 81 -14.45 -10.16 11.46
N HIS A 82 -14.40 -10.75 10.26
CA HIS A 82 -15.29 -11.85 9.87
C HIS A 82 -14.85 -13.20 10.44
N GLY A 83 -13.64 -13.28 11.02
CA GLY A 83 -13.08 -14.52 11.56
C GLY A 83 -12.51 -15.47 10.50
N ASP A 84 -12.59 -15.12 9.22
CA ASP A 84 -12.05 -15.90 8.09
C ASP A 84 -10.53 -16.06 8.17
N ALA A 85 -9.84 -15.06 8.71
CA ALA A 85 -8.40 -15.10 8.94
C ALA A 85 -7.97 -16.12 10.00
N LEU A 86 -8.88 -16.53 10.90
CA LEU A 86 -8.59 -17.44 12.03
C LEU A 86 -9.13 -18.86 11.82
N HIS A 87 -10.20 -19.02 11.03
CA HIS A 87 -10.92 -20.30 10.90
C HIS A 87 -10.79 -20.95 9.51
N SER A 88 -10.20 -20.27 8.52
CA SER A 88 -10.01 -20.87 7.20
C SER A 88 -8.82 -21.83 7.17
N GLN A 89 -8.99 -22.99 6.53
CA GLN A 89 -7.92 -23.95 6.22
C GLN A 89 -6.86 -23.41 5.22
N GLN A 90 -6.97 -22.16 4.77
CA GLN A 90 -6.21 -21.59 3.66
C GLN A 90 -5.28 -20.41 4.03
N ASP A 91 -4.92 -20.26 5.30
CA ASP A 91 -3.97 -19.21 5.75
C ASP A 91 -4.31 -17.80 5.23
N LEU A 92 -5.62 -17.48 5.14
CA LEU A 92 -6.09 -16.23 4.53
C LEU A 92 -5.51 -14.99 5.23
N GLY A 93 -5.33 -15.03 6.56
CA GLY A 93 -4.70 -13.95 7.32
C GLY A 93 -3.26 -13.67 6.89
N ALA A 94 -2.47 -14.73 6.65
CA ALA A 94 -1.10 -14.60 6.15
C ALA A 94 -1.08 -14.06 4.71
N GLN A 95 -2.00 -14.50 3.86
CA GLN A 95 -2.12 -13.98 2.48
C GLN A 95 -2.44 -12.49 2.46
N LYS A 96 -3.43 -12.04 3.25
CA LYS A 96 -3.80 -10.62 3.32
C LYS A 96 -2.68 -9.77 3.91
N THR A 97 -1.98 -10.27 4.92
CA THR A 97 -0.82 -9.58 5.47
C THR A 97 0.32 -9.48 4.46
N GLY A 98 0.58 -10.55 3.69
CA GLY A 98 1.53 -10.53 2.59
C GLY A 98 1.19 -9.48 1.52
N ALA A 99 -0.09 -9.29 1.21
CA ALA A 99 -0.54 -8.23 0.31
C ALA A 99 -0.26 -6.83 0.88
N VAL A 100 -0.50 -6.61 2.18
CA VAL A 100 -0.15 -5.34 2.86
C VAL A 100 1.37 -5.10 2.84
N TRP A 101 2.19 -6.14 3.05
CA TRP A 101 3.64 -6.01 2.97
C TRP A 101 4.11 -5.62 1.57
N GLN A 102 3.58 -6.27 0.54
CA GLN A 102 3.91 -5.96 -0.86
C GLN A 102 3.58 -4.51 -1.21
N THR A 103 2.40 -4.02 -0.83
CA THR A 103 2.00 -2.63 -1.10
C THR A 103 2.83 -1.62 -0.30
N CYS A 104 3.13 -1.90 0.97
CA CYS A 104 4.01 -1.03 1.78
C CYS A 104 5.46 -1.01 1.26
N SER A 105 5.96 -2.14 0.75
CA SER A 105 7.30 -2.28 0.19
C SER A 105 7.53 -1.36 -1.01
N VAL A 106 6.48 -1.00 -1.77
CA VAL A 106 6.58 -0.01 -2.85
C VAL A 106 7.12 1.33 -2.33
N VAL A 107 6.73 1.73 -1.14
CA VAL A 107 7.16 2.97 -0.49
C VAL A 107 8.47 2.76 0.28
N LEU A 108 8.59 1.66 1.03
CA LEU A 108 9.74 1.39 1.90
C LEU A 108 11.02 1.10 1.09
N ASP A 109 10.92 0.34 0.01
CA ASP A 109 12.05 0.01 -0.88
C ASP A 109 12.34 1.12 -1.90
N LYS A 110 11.68 2.28 -1.78
CA LYS A 110 11.81 3.42 -2.72
C LYS A 110 11.51 3.04 -4.19
N LYS A 111 10.61 2.07 -4.40
CA LYS A 111 10.11 1.71 -5.74
C LYS A 111 9.14 2.75 -6.30
N LEU A 112 8.56 3.58 -5.44
CA LEU A 112 7.84 4.79 -5.84
C LEU A 112 8.83 5.78 -6.50
N PRO A 113 8.52 6.35 -7.68
CA PRO A 113 9.43 7.29 -8.32
C PRO A 113 9.65 8.53 -7.43
N MET A 114 10.91 8.79 -7.11
CA MET A 114 11.32 9.94 -6.31
C MET A 114 11.56 11.15 -7.22
N GLY A 115 10.58 12.06 -7.28
CA GLY A 115 10.66 13.30 -8.05
C GLY A 115 10.10 13.22 -9.47
N ASN A 116 9.77 14.39 -10.02
CA ASN A 116 9.03 14.53 -11.28
C ASN A 116 9.70 13.84 -12.47
N ARG A 117 11.03 13.95 -12.58
CA ARG A 117 11.81 13.36 -13.69
C ARG A 117 11.74 11.83 -13.68
N ASN A 118 11.88 11.23 -12.49
CA ASN A 118 11.82 9.78 -12.35
C ASN A 118 10.41 9.25 -12.60
N ALA A 119 9.38 10.00 -12.21
CA ALA A 119 8.00 9.65 -12.50
C ALA A 119 7.71 9.67 -14.00
N MET A 120 8.10 10.73 -14.72
CA MET A 120 7.97 10.80 -16.17
C MET A 120 8.78 9.72 -16.90
N ARG A 121 10.00 9.43 -16.44
CA ARG A 121 10.81 8.35 -17.04
C ARG A 121 10.11 7.00 -16.92
N ARG A 122 9.50 6.73 -15.76
CA ARG A 122 8.73 5.50 -15.56
C ARG A 122 7.54 5.43 -16.51
N ASP A 123 6.76 6.50 -16.62
CA ASP A 123 5.61 6.53 -17.53
C ASP A 123 6.02 6.30 -18.99
N LEU A 124 7.12 6.91 -19.44
CA LEU A 124 7.64 6.73 -20.79
C LEU A 124 8.04 5.28 -21.05
N LEU A 125 8.79 4.67 -20.13
CA LEU A 125 9.23 3.27 -20.25
C LEU A 125 8.05 2.30 -20.19
N THR A 126 7.04 2.57 -19.35
CA THR A 126 5.81 1.78 -19.32
C THR A 126 5.08 1.85 -20.65
N TYR A 127 4.90 3.04 -21.21
CA TYR A 127 4.27 3.21 -22.53
C TYR A 127 5.03 2.46 -23.64
N THR A 128 6.37 2.54 -23.65
CA THR A 128 7.18 1.78 -24.62
C THR A 128 6.99 0.26 -24.48
N SER A 129 6.91 -0.25 -23.25
CA SER A 129 6.62 -1.69 -23.00
C SER A 129 5.25 -2.08 -23.55
N GLU A 130 4.21 -1.29 -23.25
CA GLU A 130 2.85 -1.55 -23.72
C GLU A 130 2.76 -1.55 -25.27
N CYS A 131 3.48 -0.66 -25.94
CA CYS A 131 3.59 -0.68 -27.40
C CYS A 131 4.28 -1.94 -27.93
N GLN A 132 5.35 -2.40 -27.26
CA GLN A 132 6.05 -3.63 -27.65
C GLN A 132 5.15 -4.86 -27.48
N GLU A 133 4.46 -4.96 -26.34
CA GLU A 133 3.49 -6.04 -26.07
C GLU A 133 2.39 -6.07 -27.14
N THR A 134 1.91 -4.90 -27.56
CA THR A 134 0.92 -4.80 -28.65
C THR A 134 1.50 -5.27 -29.99
N LEU A 135 2.75 -4.94 -30.30
CA LEU A 135 3.39 -5.43 -31.53
C LEU A 135 3.56 -6.95 -31.51
N ASP A 136 3.98 -7.51 -30.38
CA ASP A 136 4.17 -8.95 -30.20
C ASP A 136 2.84 -9.73 -30.24
N GLU A 137 1.73 -9.12 -29.83
CA GLU A 137 0.40 -9.74 -29.87
C GLU A 137 -0.19 -9.82 -31.29
N PHE A 138 0.10 -8.82 -32.14
CA PHE A 138 -0.57 -8.65 -33.44
C PHE A 138 0.34 -8.85 -34.68
N GLN A 139 1.62 -9.20 -34.50
CA GLN A 139 2.55 -9.60 -35.58
C GLN A 139 2.76 -11.12 -35.61
#